data_AF-A0A936WGP8-F1
#
_entry.id   AF-A0A936WGP8-F1
#
_cell.length_a   1.000
_cell.length_b   1.000
_cell.length_c   1.000
_cell.angle_alpha   90.00
_cell.angle_beta   90.00
_cell.angle_gamma   90.00
#
_symmetry.space_group_name_H-M   'P 1'
#
loop_
_entity.id
_entity.type
_entity.pdbx_description
1 polymer ?
#
loop_
_entity_poly.entity_id
_entity_poly.type
_entity_poly.pdbx_seq_one_letter_code
_entity_poly.pdbx_strand_id
1 'polypeptide(L)'
;MFKIYAGSGAEAPEKKKFDDWLNGLKKTQVLSDDAATTLECYADNGNALWGVEDKKRVATCLDSIPSKLNAMLGEPPDEYRAMAVLIERCRKTTADNFFKQLGDLLKDRIRNYPSACDKYAGFLLHSGTNPPKNDIQLILELADGLSSFPLPAANPKIHRWLNQQLLTPICRSDELSGDVVSRKNADAFGFTSADWENKLAKVSVPLLGGVILRAMSSESPCQTRYRRISATSFVVGKEVRKRVKGALEWLTDDERKGKTWGDVSFARDDKEILLVYPSELPEAPIAAVAMFLVLRQIWQTQSARFMDYVEDVVKALHNFTTSKEVEMRVFALRKIDLARTQISCNRQYSAERLIAAATEWQTSCGNVPLIEIRQWGKEKGAKPEWHLLKVPFPLEVIWCLNTPWPKAADDAKKESENFPVLMASLCCLMRECDSNHCWKELACRHTYGGN
;
A
#
# COMPACT_ATOMS: atom_id res chain seq x y z
N MET A 1 7.50 23.12 -5.15
CA MET A 1 7.36 24.58 -5.04
C MET A 1 8.27 25.32 -6.02
N PHE A 2 8.81 24.69 -7.09
CA PHE A 2 9.61 25.41 -8.08
C PHE A 2 9.40 24.80 -9.47
N LYS A 3 8.87 25.60 -10.40
CA LYS A 3 9.11 25.41 -11.83
C LYS A 3 10.41 26.13 -12.14
N ILE A 4 11.45 25.31 -12.23
CA ILE A 4 12.63 25.35 -13.08
C ILE A 4 12.95 26.71 -13.73
N TYR A 5 14.20 27.19 -13.59
CA TYR A 5 14.83 28.11 -14.56
C TYR A 5 15.12 27.41 -15.92
N ALA A 6 14.53 26.23 -16.11
CA ALA A 6 14.50 25.45 -17.32
C ALA A 6 13.15 24.75 -17.38
N GLY A 7 12.07 25.53 -17.51
CA GLY A 7 10.85 24.98 -18.09
C GLY A 7 11.22 24.23 -19.38
N SER A 8 10.30 23.48 -19.94
CA SER A 8 10.43 22.83 -21.24
C SER A 8 10.73 23.77 -22.44
N GLY A 9 11.35 24.94 -22.23
CA GLY A 9 11.78 25.93 -23.20
C GLY A 9 12.97 26.84 -22.78
N ALA A 10 13.81 26.50 -21.80
CA ALA A 10 15.10 27.23 -21.64
C ALA A 10 16.12 26.73 -22.65
N GLU A 11 16.67 27.64 -23.46
CA GLU A 11 17.69 27.30 -24.44
C GLU A 11 19.02 26.95 -23.76
N ALA A 12 19.76 25.97 -24.30
CA ALA A 12 21.08 25.53 -23.82
C ALA A 12 22.07 26.66 -23.35
N PRO A 13 22.15 27.84 -24.00
CA PRO A 13 23.00 28.95 -23.54
C PRO A 13 22.63 29.53 -22.17
N GLU A 14 21.36 29.52 -21.75
CA GLU A 14 20.93 30.12 -20.48
C GLU A 14 21.30 29.25 -19.28
N LYS A 15 21.18 27.93 -19.46
CA LYS A 15 21.63 26.94 -18.47
C LYS A 15 23.13 27.07 -18.17
N LYS A 16 23.95 27.20 -19.22
CA LYS A 16 25.40 27.36 -19.07
C LYS A 16 25.75 28.65 -18.31
N LYS A 17 25.07 29.77 -18.63
CA LYS A 17 25.26 31.05 -17.91
C LYS A 17 24.93 30.93 -16.41
N PHE A 18 23.84 30.25 -16.06
CA PHE A 18 23.47 30.01 -14.67
C PHE A 18 24.50 29.14 -13.94
N ASP A 19 24.95 28.05 -14.56
CA ASP A 19 25.96 27.15 -13.99
C ASP A 19 27.30 27.86 -13.80
N ASP A 20 27.71 28.69 -14.76
CA ASP A 20 28.93 29.51 -14.68
C ASP A 20 28.84 30.55 -13.55
N TRP A 21 27.68 31.22 -13.41
CA TRP A 21 27.42 32.16 -12.33
C TRP A 21 27.44 31.48 -10.95
N LEU A 22 26.78 30.33 -10.81
CA LEU A 22 26.74 29.55 -9.57
C LEU A 22 28.14 29.04 -9.19
N ASN A 23 28.94 28.60 -10.17
CA ASN A 23 30.32 28.20 -9.96
C ASN A 23 31.21 29.40 -9.59
N GLY A 24 30.94 30.58 -10.14
CA GLY A 24 31.56 31.84 -9.72
C GLY A 24 31.30 32.13 -8.24
N LEU A 25 30.04 32.08 -7.81
CA LEU A 25 29.64 32.26 -6.41
C LEU A 25 30.27 31.26 -5.46
N LYS A 26 30.36 29.98 -5.86
CA LYS A 26 31.05 28.94 -5.08
C LYS A 26 32.53 29.24 -4.87
N LYS A 27 33.19 29.79 -5.90
CA LYS A 27 34.62 30.13 -5.85
C LYS A 27 34.88 31.38 -5.03
N THR A 28 34.06 32.41 -5.20
CA THR A 28 34.25 33.70 -4.53
C THR A 28 33.77 33.69 -3.08
N GLN A 29 32.77 32.87 -2.75
CA GLN A 29 32.10 32.85 -1.45
C GLN A 29 31.69 34.26 -0.99
N VAL A 30 31.32 35.12 -1.94
CA VAL A 30 30.83 36.48 -1.71
C VAL A 30 29.77 36.78 -2.76
N LEU A 31 28.62 37.27 -2.32
CA LEU A 31 27.59 37.80 -3.22
C LEU A 31 27.91 39.28 -3.49
N SER A 32 28.65 39.55 -4.57
CA SER A 32 28.85 40.92 -5.06
C SER A 32 27.53 41.54 -5.51
N ASP A 33 27.48 42.88 -5.61
CA ASP A 33 26.27 43.58 -6.08
C ASP A 33 25.87 43.16 -7.50
N ASP A 34 26.84 42.90 -8.38
CA ASP A 34 26.60 42.34 -9.72
C ASP A 34 25.99 40.92 -9.66
N ALA A 35 26.49 40.09 -8.75
CA ALA A 35 25.95 38.74 -8.56
C ALA A 35 24.56 38.76 -7.92
N ALA A 36 24.27 39.73 -7.05
CA ALA A 36 22.94 39.95 -6.48
C ALA A 36 21.94 40.41 -7.55
N THR A 37 22.34 41.34 -8.42
CA THR A 37 21.52 41.81 -9.55
C THR A 37 21.22 40.66 -10.53
N THR A 38 22.21 39.79 -10.75
CA THR A 38 22.05 38.60 -11.59
C THR A 38 21.07 37.59 -10.97
N LEU A 39 21.13 37.39 -9.64
CA LEU A 39 20.17 36.55 -8.90
C LEU A 39 18.75 37.10 -9.00
N GLU A 40 18.57 38.42 -8.94
CA GLU A 40 17.26 39.06 -9.10
C GLU A 40 16.66 38.81 -10.48
N CYS A 41 17.45 39.00 -11.54
CA CYS A 41 17.04 38.68 -12.90
C CYS A 41 16.60 37.21 -13.04
N TYR A 42 17.36 36.28 -12.43
CA TYR A 42 16.98 34.87 -12.44
C TYR A 42 15.72 34.56 -11.62
N ALA A 43 15.53 35.22 -10.48
CA ALA A 43 14.33 35.08 -9.66
C ALA A 43 13.08 35.61 -10.37
N ASP A 44 13.17 36.75 -11.04
CA ASP A 44 12.06 37.37 -11.77
C ASP A 44 11.66 36.53 -12.99
N ASN A 45 12.64 36.07 -13.77
CA ASN A 45 12.42 35.13 -14.86
C ASN A 45 11.80 33.81 -14.36
N GLY A 46 12.28 33.28 -13.23
CA GLY A 46 11.70 32.09 -12.58
C GLY A 46 10.26 32.32 -12.11
N ASN A 47 9.96 33.48 -11.53
CA ASN A 47 8.62 33.86 -11.09
C ASN A 47 7.63 33.97 -12.26
N ALA A 48 8.10 34.38 -13.45
CA ALA A 48 7.27 34.41 -14.66
C ALA A 48 6.83 33.02 -15.15
N LEU A 49 7.53 31.95 -14.75
CA LEU A 49 7.20 30.56 -15.12
C LEU A 49 6.10 29.95 -14.24
N TRP A 50 5.67 30.64 -13.19
CA TRP A 50 4.57 30.21 -12.35
C TRP A 50 3.24 30.45 -13.06
N GLY A 51 2.61 29.34 -13.45
CA GLY A 51 1.28 29.37 -14.03
C GLY A 51 0.21 29.77 -13.00
N VAL A 52 -0.97 30.10 -13.51
CA VAL A 52 -2.15 30.43 -12.69
C VAL A 52 -2.47 29.31 -11.70
N GLU A 53 -2.32 28.05 -12.10
CA GLU A 53 -2.55 26.89 -11.22
C GLU A 53 -1.55 26.81 -10.07
N ASP A 54 -0.27 27.09 -10.32
CA ASP A 54 0.77 27.01 -9.30
C ASP A 54 0.56 28.12 -8.24
N LYS A 55 0.19 29.33 -8.67
CA LYS A 55 -0.21 30.43 -7.78
C LYS A 55 -1.45 30.07 -6.95
N LYS A 56 -2.44 29.41 -7.56
CA LYS A 56 -3.66 28.95 -6.87
C LYS A 56 -3.33 27.90 -5.78
N ARG A 57 -2.38 27.01 -6.04
CA ARG A 57 -1.91 26.02 -5.03
C ARG A 57 -1.27 26.70 -3.84
N VAL A 58 -0.38 27.67 -4.06
CA VAL A 58 0.24 28.43 -2.97
C VAL A 58 -0.79 29.25 -2.20
N ALA A 59 -1.71 29.92 -2.89
CA ALA A 59 -2.81 30.63 -2.24
C ALA A 59 -3.67 29.69 -1.37
N THR A 60 -3.94 28.47 -1.83
CA THR A 60 -4.66 27.45 -1.04
C THR A 60 -3.89 27.06 0.23
N CYS A 61 -2.57 26.96 0.16
CA CYS A 61 -1.72 26.68 1.31
C CYS A 61 -1.65 27.84 2.32
N LEU A 62 -1.74 29.08 1.85
CA LEU A 62 -1.67 30.29 2.69
C LEU A 62 -3.03 30.69 3.26
N ASP A 63 -4.14 30.29 2.63
CA ASP A 63 -5.49 30.67 3.06
C ASP A 63 -6.35 29.47 3.52
N SER A 64 -6.61 28.50 2.65
CA SER A 64 -7.56 27.40 2.93
C SER A 64 -7.09 26.50 4.08
N ILE A 65 -5.82 26.11 4.09
CA ILE A 65 -5.25 25.25 5.14
C ILE A 65 -5.24 26.00 6.49
N PRO A 66 -4.72 27.24 6.60
CA PRO A 66 -4.78 28.01 7.84
C PRO A 66 -6.21 28.30 8.30
N SER A 67 -7.17 28.52 7.40
CA SER A 67 -8.57 28.71 7.75
C SER A 67 -9.20 27.48 8.40
N LYS A 68 -8.94 26.29 7.84
CA LYS A 68 -9.36 25.01 8.45
C LYS A 68 -8.71 24.80 9.81
N LEU A 69 -7.42 25.11 9.91
CA LEU A 69 -6.68 25.00 11.17
C LEU A 69 -7.26 25.95 12.22
N ASN A 70 -7.53 27.21 11.88
CA ASN A 70 -8.13 28.18 12.79
C ASN A 70 -9.48 27.71 13.35
N ALA A 71 -10.32 27.13 12.49
CA ALA A 71 -11.62 26.59 12.90
C ALA A 71 -11.50 25.43 13.89
N MET A 72 -10.41 24.65 13.83
CA MET A 72 -10.16 23.53 14.75
C MET A 72 -9.53 23.98 16.09
N LEU A 73 -8.76 25.07 16.09
CA LEU A 73 -8.01 25.52 17.26
C LEU A 73 -8.82 26.41 18.22
N GLY A 74 -9.83 27.13 17.71
CA GLY A 74 -10.55 28.12 18.50
C GLY A 74 -9.65 29.27 18.96
N GLU A 75 -9.97 29.87 20.11
CA GLU A 75 -9.16 30.95 20.70
C GLU A 75 -7.98 30.37 21.49
N PRO A 76 -6.72 30.60 21.09
CA PRO A 76 -5.58 30.15 21.85
C PRO A 76 -5.41 30.96 23.14
N PRO A 77 -4.92 30.33 24.23
CA PRO A 77 -4.38 31.06 25.38
C PRO A 77 -3.32 32.09 24.97
N ASP A 78 -3.17 33.16 25.76
CA ASP A 78 -2.22 34.24 25.48
C ASP A 78 -0.78 33.75 25.28
N GLU A 79 -0.34 32.71 26.01
CA GLU A 79 0.97 32.07 25.86
C GLU A 79 1.21 31.54 24.43
N TYR A 80 0.15 31.15 23.72
CA TYR A 80 0.20 30.53 22.39
C TYR A 80 -0.34 31.43 21.27
N ARG A 81 -0.60 32.71 21.57
CA ARG A 81 -1.16 33.70 20.63
C ARG A 81 -0.37 33.85 19.34
N ALA A 82 0.94 33.58 19.36
CA ALA A 82 1.78 33.56 18.17
C ALA A 82 1.22 32.68 17.05
N MET A 83 0.63 31.53 17.36
CA MET A 83 0.07 30.63 16.34
C MET A 83 -1.16 31.24 15.64
N ALA A 84 -2.08 31.85 16.40
CA ALA A 84 -3.25 32.51 15.79
C ALA A 84 -2.85 33.71 14.94
N VAL A 85 -1.86 34.50 15.40
CA VAL A 85 -1.37 35.63 14.61
C VAL A 85 -0.63 35.17 13.36
N LEU A 86 0.13 34.07 13.43
CA LEU A 86 0.76 33.47 12.26
C LEU A 86 -0.28 33.03 11.24
N ILE A 87 -1.30 32.29 11.67
CA ILE A 87 -2.43 31.87 10.82
C ILE A 87 -3.09 33.07 10.14
N GLU A 88 -3.38 34.12 10.91
CA GLU A 88 -4.04 35.32 10.39
C GLU A 88 -3.17 36.09 9.39
N ARG A 89 -1.86 36.23 9.64
CA ARG A 89 -0.93 36.89 8.71
C ARG A 89 -0.66 36.05 7.46
N CYS A 90 -0.64 34.72 7.58
CA CYS A 90 -0.55 33.82 6.43
C CYS A 90 -1.74 34.03 5.48
N ARG A 91 -2.96 34.13 6.01
CA ARG A 91 -4.18 34.35 5.21
C ARG A 91 -4.20 35.69 4.47
N LYS A 92 -3.54 36.71 5.02
CA LYS A 92 -3.38 38.03 4.39
C LYS A 92 -2.25 38.07 3.36
N THR A 93 -1.43 37.02 3.28
CA THR A 93 -0.27 36.98 2.38
C THR A 93 -0.68 36.41 1.02
N THR A 94 -0.41 37.16 -0.04
CA THR A 94 -0.59 36.69 -1.42
C THR A 94 0.59 35.81 -1.85
N ALA A 95 0.40 34.97 -2.86
CA ALA A 95 1.48 34.15 -3.41
C ALA A 95 2.68 35.01 -3.88
N ASP A 96 2.41 36.13 -4.56
CA ASP A 96 3.47 37.03 -5.03
C ASP A 96 4.25 37.65 -3.86
N ASN A 97 3.56 38.08 -2.80
CA ASN A 97 4.22 38.62 -1.60
C ASN A 97 5.03 37.54 -0.85
N PHE A 98 4.54 36.31 -0.82
CA PHE A 98 5.25 35.17 -0.24
C PHE A 98 6.56 34.88 -0.99
N PHE A 99 6.52 34.83 -2.33
CA PHE A 99 7.74 34.60 -3.12
C PHE A 99 8.76 35.74 -2.97
N LYS A 100 8.29 36.99 -2.92
CA LYS A 100 9.14 38.13 -2.66
C LYS A 100 9.87 38.01 -1.32
N GLN A 101 9.13 37.74 -0.24
CA GLN A 101 9.71 37.55 1.10
C GLN A 101 10.71 36.38 1.16
N LEU A 102 10.41 35.27 0.46
CA LEU A 102 11.32 34.13 0.37
C LEU A 102 12.61 34.49 -0.38
N GLY A 103 12.49 35.24 -1.47
CA GLY A 103 13.63 35.76 -2.24
C GLY A 103 14.51 36.67 -1.39
N ASP A 104 13.92 37.64 -0.70
CA ASP A 104 14.64 38.58 0.17
C ASP A 104 15.34 37.84 1.33
N LEU A 105 14.64 36.90 1.99
CA LEU A 105 15.22 36.06 3.04
C LEU A 105 16.45 35.30 2.56
N LEU A 106 16.41 34.75 1.35
CA LEU A 106 17.50 33.94 0.82
C LEU A 106 18.67 34.79 0.33
N LYS A 107 18.42 36.00 -0.21
CA LYS A 107 19.48 36.99 -0.45
C LYS A 107 20.22 37.32 0.85
N ASP A 108 19.48 37.59 1.92
CA ASP A 108 20.07 37.87 3.23
C ASP A 108 20.83 36.66 3.78
N ARG A 109 20.33 35.43 3.58
CA ARG A 109 21.05 34.21 3.97
C ARG A 109 22.32 34.00 3.17
N ILE A 110 22.32 34.25 1.87
CA ILE A 110 23.51 34.14 1.02
C ILE A 110 24.56 35.17 1.44
N ARG A 111 24.16 36.41 1.76
CA ARG A 111 25.06 37.46 2.25
C ARG A 111 25.68 37.11 3.61
N ASN A 112 24.88 36.58 4.53
CA ASN A 112 25.33 36.27 5.88
C ASN A 112 26.01 34.90 6.02
N TYR A 113 25.76 33.97 5.09
CA TYR A 113 26.32 32.60 5.11
C TYR A 113 26.82 32.17 3.72
N PRO A 114 27.90 32.79 3.21
CA PRO A 114 28.33 32.60 1.82
C PRO A 114 28.85 31.19 1.52
N SER A 115 29.34 30.46 2.53
CA SER A 115 29.83 29.08 2.40
C SER A 115 28.74 28.06 2.03
N ALA A 116 27.46 28.43 2.14
CA ALA A 116 26.31 27.61 1.76
C ALA A 116 25.47 28.26 0.64
N CYS A 117 26.04 29.21 -0.10
CA CYS A 117 25.36 29.97 -1.15
C CYS A 117 24.75 29.07 -2.23
N ASP A 118 25.43 27.97 -2.56
CA ASP A 118 25.00 27.01 -3.57
C ASP A 118 23.75 26.24 -3.18
N LYS A 119 23.61 25.91 -1.88
CA LYS A 119 22.41 25.28 -1.34
C LYS A 119 21.22 26.22 -1.39
N TYR A 120 21.39 27.47 -1.01
CA TYR A 120 20.30 28.46 -1.02
C TYR A 120 19.91 28.88 -2.44
N ALA A 121 20.88 29.06 -3.34
CA ALA A 121 20.62 29.36 -4.74
C ALA A 121 19.97 28.16 -5.46
N GLY A 122 20.47 26.94 -5.24
CA GLY A 122 19.89 25.70 -5.78
C GLY A 122 18.50 25.38 -5.24
N PHE A 123 18.14 25.92 -4.07
CA PHE A 123 16.79 25.82 -3.50
C PHE A 123 15.77 26.69 -4.22
N LEU A 124 16.15 27.93 -4.58
CA LEU A 124 15.30 28.86 -5.32
C LEU A 124 15.24 28.53 -6.81
N LEU A 125 16.39 28.21 -7.37
CA LEU A 125 16.62 28.11 -8.80
C LEU A 125 17.20 26.75 -9.10
N HIS A 126 16.42 25.92 -9.80
CA HIS A 126 16.86 24.63 -10.27
C HIS A 126 16.99 24.63 -11.79
N SER A 127 18.13 24.16 -12.29
CA SER A 127 18.42 23.97 -13.71
C SER A 127 18.79 22.50 -13.96
N GLY A 128 17.79 21.64 -14.15
CA GLY A 128 18.00 20.20 -14.29
C GLY A 128 16.72 19.42 -14.55
N THR A 129 16.87 18.19 -15.04
CA THR A 129 15.77 17.23 -15.27
C THR A 129 15.39 16.47 -14.00
N ASN A 130 16.31 16.36 -13.05
CA ASN A 130 16.12 15.66 -11.79
C ASN A 130 15.96 16.69 -10.66
N PRO A 131 14.89 16.61 -9.86
CA PRO A 131 14.71 17.54 -8.74
C PRO A 131 15.90 17.47 -7.78
N PRO A 132 16.36 18.60 -7.23
CA PRO A 132 17.48 18.60 -6.29
C PRO A 132 17.11 17.82 -5.03
N LYS A 133 18.12 17.22 -4.37
CA LYS A 133 17.93 16.73 -3.00
C LYS A 133 17.57 17.95 -2.13
N ASN A 134 16.33 17.98 -1.67
CA ASN A 134 15.79 19.08 -0.88
C ASN A 134 16.04 18.80 0.60
N ASP A 135 17.15 19.31 1.11
CA ASP A 135 17.55 19.17 2.52
C ASP A 135 17.09 20.38 3.36
N ILE A 136 16.50 21.38 2.72
CA ILE A 136 16.13 22.66 3.34
C ILE A 136 14.68 22.60 3.82
N GLN A 137 14.50 22.88 5.11
CA GLN A 137 13.19 23.01 5.74
C GLN A 137 12.82 24.49 5.87
N LEU A 138 11.68 24.87 5.30
CA LEU A 138 11.07 26.18 5.53
C LEU A 138 10.13 26.12 6.73
N ILE A 139 10.31 27.04 7.66
CA ILE A 139 9.45 27.21 8.82
C ILE A 139 8.92 28.64 8.77
N LEU A 140 7.60 28.81 8.79
CA LEU A 140 6.97 30.12 8.84
C LEU A 140 6.98 30.62 10.28
N GLU A 141 7.37 31.88 10.47
CA GLU A 141 7.51 32.49 11.78
C GLU A 141 7.14 33.97 11.71
N LEU A 142 6.83 34.55 12.87
CA LEU A 142 6.50 35.96 13.02
C LEU A 142 7.78 36.81 13.12
N ALA A 143 7.93 37.80 12.22
CA ALA A 143 9.11 38.68 12.17
C ALA A 143 9.31 39.52 13.45
N ASP A 144 8.24 39.82 14.15
CA ASP A 144 8.22 40.50 15.44
C ASP A 144 8.54 39.56 16.63
N GLY A 145 8.58 38.24 16.41
CA GLY A 145 9.21 37.28 17.32
C GLY A 145 8.89 37.47 18.82
N LEU A 146 9.93 37.39 19.65
CA LEU A 146 9.82 37.48 21.12
C LEU A 146 9.51 38.89 21.65
N SER A 147 9.61 39.94 20.83
CA SER A 147 9.26 41.30 21.29
C SER A 147 7.75 41.51 21.34
N SER A 148 6.98 40.76 20.53
CA SER A 148 5.52 40.81 20.50
C SER A 148 4.84 39.58 21.11
N PHE A 149 5.54 38.45 21.27
CA PHE A 149 4.94 37.18 21.69
C PHE A 149 5.74 36.46 22.78
N PRO A 150 5.05 35.77 23.73
CA PRO A 150 5.74 35.02 24.78
C PRO A 150 6.60 33.87 24.24
N LEU A 151 6.16 33.24 23.15
CA LEU A 151 6.83 32.11 22.51
C LEU A 151 6.80 32.29 20.98
N PRO A 152 7.87 31.87 20.25
CA PRO A 152 7.83 31.77 18.79
C PRO A 152 6.78 30.74 18.35
N ALA A 153 6.16 30.93 17.18
CA ALA A 153 5.15 30.01 16.67
C ALA A 153 5.70 28.58 16.50
N ALA A 154 6.98 28.44 16.13
CA ALA A 154 7.66 27.15 15.99
C ALA A 154 8.07 26.49 17.31
N ASN A 155 7.65 27.02 18.47
CA ASN A 155 8.04 26.49 19.77
C ASN A 155 7.41 25.09 20.02
N PRO A 156 8.18 24.11 20.55
CA PRO A 156 7.65 22.78 20.87
C PRO A 156 6.43 22.77 21.80
N LYS A 157 6.29 23.75 22.70
CA LYS A 157 5.10 23.88 23.55
C LYS A 157 3.84 24.18 22.74
N ILE A 158 3.93 25.12 21.80
CA ILE A 158 2.83 25.45 20.88
C ILE A 158 2.47 24.25 20.03
N HIS A 159 3.46 23.49 19.52
CA HIS A 159 3.19 22.27 18.77
C HIS A 159 2.48 21.18 19.59
N ARG A 160 2.81 21.04 20.89
CA ARG A 160 2.10 20.10 21.78
C ARG A 160 0.65 20.53 21.98
N TRP A 161 0.42 21.80 22.26
CA TRP A 161 -0.92 22.35 22.41
C TRP A 161 -1.74 22.19 21.12
N LEU A 162 -1.15 22.50 19.96
CA LEU A 162 -1.76 22.30 18.64
C LEU A 162 -2.23 20.85 18.45
N ASN A 163 -1.34 19.89 18.72
CA ASN A 163 -1.66 18.47 18.61
C ASN A 163 -2.79 18.05 19.56
N GLN A 164 -2.85 18.60 20.77
CA GLN A 164 -3.96 18.34 21.70
C GLN A 164 -5.29 18.86 21.15
N GLN A 165 -5.32 20.07 20.59
CA GLN A 165 -6.53 20.62 19.98
C GLN A 165 -7.00 19.79 18.78
N LEU A 166 -6.08 19.37 17.91
CA LEU A 166 -6.41 18.54 16.75
C LEU A 166 -6.93 17.14 17.11
N LEU A 167 -6.53 16.59 18.26
CA LEU A 167 -6.99 15.28 18.74
C LEU A 167 -8.30 15.35 19.53
N THR A 168 -8.65 16.51 20.08
CA THR A 168 -9.86 16.69 20.92
C THR A 168 -11.17 16.27 20.21
N PRO A 169 -11.42 16.62 18.92
CA PRO A 169 -12.63 16.19 18.22
C PRO A 169 -12.75 14.67 18.08
N ILE A 170 -11.63 13.96 17.89
CA ILE A 170 -11.58 12.50 17.76
C ILE A 170 -11.95 11.83 19.10
N CYS A 171 -11.50 12.41 20.21
CA CYS A 171 -11.87 11.93 21.54
C CYS A 171 -13.33 12.27 21.91
N ARG A 172 -13.85 13.43 21.50
CA ARG A 172 -15.24 13.84 21.81
C ARG A 172 -16.29 13.07 21.01
N SER A 173 -15.99 12.63 19.79
CA SER A 173 -16.87 11.73 19.04
C SER A 173 -17.08 10.38 19.75
N ASP A 174 -16.12 9.93 20.56
CA ASP A 174 -16.26 8.74 21.38
C ASP A 174 -17.08 9.00 22.66
N GLU A 175 -16.99 10.20 23.23
CA GLU A 175 -17.66 10.59 24.50
C GLU A 175 -19.17 10.85 24.37
N LEU A 176 -19.66 11.29 23.19
CA LEU A 176 -21.09 11.56 22.97
C LEU A 176 -21.95 10.29 22.81
N SER A 177 -21.33 9.12 22.70
CA SER A 177 -22.02 7.84 22.87
C SER A 177 -21.96 7.43 24.35
N GLY A 178 -23.00 7.75 25.11
CA GLY A 178 -23.06 7.70 26.57
C GLY A 178 -22.93 6.33 27.24
N ASP A 179 -21.80 5.65 27.02
CA ASP A 179 -21.45 4.36 27.63
C ASP A 179 -19.97 4.33 28.10
N VAL A 180 -19.53 5.45 28.69
CA VAL A 180 -18.11 5.76 28.96
C VAL A 180 -17.50 4.93 30.09
N VAL A 181 -18.32 4.35 30.99
CA VAL A 181 -17.78 3.52 32.09
C VAL A 181 -17.42 2.10 31.59
N SER A 182 -18.10 1.59 30.56
CA SER A 182 -17.84 0.26 30.01
C SER A 182 -16.62 0.22 29.06
N ARG A 183 -16.37 1.31 28.29
CA ARG A 183 -15.30 1.34 27.27
C ARG A 183 -13.88 1.63 27.77
N LYS A 184 -13.68 2.17 28.97
CA LYS A 184 -12.31 2.35 29.52
C LYS A 184 -11.56 1.02 29.69
N ASN A 185 -12.30 -0.07 29.79
CA ASN A 185 -11.77 -1.43 29.88
C ASN A 185 -12.11 -2.26 28.63
N ALA A 186 -12.42 -1.63 27.50
CA ALA A 186 -12.65 -2.32 26.24
C ALA A 186 -11.36 -2.41 25.41
N ASP A 187 -11.17 -3.53 24.74
CA ASP A 187 -10.12 -3.76 23.76
C ASP A 187 -10.56 -3.28 22.37
N ALA A 188 -9.70 -3.43 21.37
CA ALA A 188 -9.94 -2.95 20.00
C ALA A 188 -11.15 -3.60 19.29
N PHE A 189 -11.74 -4.64 19.87
CA PHE A 189 -12.92 -5.34 19.33
C PHE A 189 -14.15 -5.21 20.26
N GLY A 190 -14.09 -4.34 21.27
CA GLY A 190 -15.18 -4.11 22.21
C GLY A 190 -15.31 -5.18 23.30
N PHE A 191 -14.35 -6.10 23.44
CA PHE A 191 -14.27 -7.05 24.56
C PHE A 191 -13.49 -6.45 25.72
N THR A 192 -13.42 -7.13 26.86
CA THR A 192 -12.56 -6.66 27.96
C THR A 192 -11.08 -6.59 27.55
N SER A 193 -10.38 -5.51 27.92
CA SER A 193 -8.93 -5.33 27.75
C SER A 193 -8.10 -6.06 28.82
N ALA A 194 -8.71 -6.95 29.61
CA ALA A 194 -7.98 -7.75 30.59
C ALA A 194 -6.79 -8.49 29.95
N ASP A 195 -5.65 -8.42 30.66
CA ASP A 195 -4.37 -9.03 30.25
C ASP A 195 -3.87 -8.55 28.87
N TRP A 196 -4.19 -7.34 28.41
CA TRP A 196 -3.85 -6.86 27.06
C TRP A 196 -2.34 -6.88 26.74
N GLU A 197 -1.48 -6.79 27.75
CA GLU A 197 -0.02 -6.78 27.61
C GLU A 197 0.55 -8.11 27.08
N ASN A 198 -0.20 -9.20 27.25
CA ASN A 198 0.24 -10.54 26.83
C ASN A 198 0.26 -10.70 25.31
N LYS A 199 1.27 -11.42 24.82
CA LYS A 199 1.42 -11.71 23.39
C LYS A 199 0.28 -12.57 22.86
N LEU A 200 -0.07 -12.37 21.60
CA LEU A 200 -0.92 -13.30 20.86
C LEU A 200 -0.24 -14.68 20.80
N ALA A 201 -1.05 -15.73 20.97
CA ALA A 201 -0.55 -17.09 20.98
C ALA A 201 0.01 -17.49 19.60
N LYS A 202 1.02 -18.36 19.63
CA LYS A 202 1.50 -19.05 18.44
C LYS A 202 0.51 -20.16 18.10
N VAL A 203 0.12 -20.24 16.83
CA VAL A 203 -0.77 -21.29 16.31
C VAL A 203 0.05 -22.25 15.46
N SER A 204 -0.13 -23.55 15.64
CA SER A 204 0.49 -24.56 14.76
C SER A 204 -0.42 -24.75 13.56
N VAL A 205 0.02 -24.27 12.40
CA VAL A 205 -0.72 -24.39 11.15
C VAL A 205 -0.05 -25.49 10.32
N PRO A 206 -0.79 -26.48 9.78
CA PRO A 206 -0.24 -27.48 8.88
C PRO A 206 0.56 -26.83 7.74
N LEU A 207 1.65 -27.48 7.30
CA LEU A 207 2.61 -26.99 6.29
C LEU A 207 3.45 -25.77 6.71
N LEU A 208 2.85 -24.75 7.32
CA LEU A 208 3.54 -23.52 7.75
C LEU A 208 4.24 -23.67 9.10
N GLY A 209 3.86 -24.68 9.89
CA GLY A 209 4.29 -24.86 11.27
C GLY A 209 3.82 -23.72 12.16
N GLY A 210 4.69 -23.27 13.05
CA GLY A 210 4.35 -22.21 13.99
C GLY A 210 4.12 -20.84 13.33
N VAL A 211 2.90 -20.31 13.45
CA VAL A 211 2.48 -18.99 12.99
C VAL A 211 2.28 -18.07 14.20
N ILE A 212 2.92 -16.89 14.16
CA ILE A 212 2.70 -15.83 15.14
C ILE A 212 1.66 -14.88 14.54
N LEU A 213 0.46 -14.82 15.16
CA LEU A 213 -0.67 -14.03 14.66
C LEU A 213 -0.36 -12.53 14.53
N ARG A 214 0.57 -12.02 15.33
CA ARG A 214 1.04 -10.64 15.27
C ARG A 214 2.44 -10.49 15.86
N ALA A 215 3.38 -9.96 15.09
CA ALA A 215 4.70 -9.58 15.59
C ALA A 215 4.63 -8.23 16.32
N MET A 216 5.18 -8.17 17.53
CA MET A 216 5.11 -7.02 18.45
C MET A 216 6.50 -6.64 18.97
N SER A 217 7.49 -6.53 18.07
CA SER A 217 8.87 -6.24 18.49
C SER A 217 9.05 -4.78 18.91
N SER A 218 9.48 -4.58 20.15
CA SER A 218 9.88 -3.27 20.68
C SER A 218 11.21 -2.77 20.11
N GLU A 219 11.91 -3.59 19.33
CA GLU A 219 13.24 -3.30 18.79
C GLU A 219 13.19 -2.42 17.54
N SER A 220 11.99 -2.18 16.98
CA SER A 220 11.81 -1.31 15.81
C SER A 220 11.75 0.17 16.20
N PRO A 221 12.76 1.01 15.84
CA PRO A 221 12.84 2.40 16.30
C PRO A 221 11.65 3.28 15.89
N CYS A 222 11.03 2.96 14.75
CA CYS A 222 9.84 3.66 14.28
C CYS A 222 8.62 3.46 15.19
N GLN A 223 8.48 2.30 15.84
CA GLN A 223 7.38 2.02 16.78
C GLN A 223 7.50 2.87 18.05
N THR A 224 8.74 3.07 18.50
CA THR A 224 9.07 3.91 19.66
C THR A 224 8.75 5.37 19.40
N ARG A 225 9.05 5.89 18.20
CA ARG A 225 8.78 7.29 17.84
C ARG A 225 7.31 7.68 17.99
N TYR A 226 6.38 6.77 17.67
CA TYR A 226 4.94 7.03 17.74
C TYR A 226 4.29 6.48 19.02
N ARG A 227 5.08 5.99 19.98
CA ARG A 227 4.60 5.31 21.21
C ARG A 227 3.63 4.15 20.93
N ARG A 228 3.73 3.54 19.75
CA ARG A 228 2.95 2.38 19.32
C ARG A 228 3.84 1.15 19.42
N ILE A 229 4.19 0.76 20.64
CA ILE A 229 5.17 -0.29 20.92
C ILE A 229 4.43 -1.53 21.43
N SER A 230 4.77 -2.69 20.89
CA SER A 230 4.27 -3.97 21.39
C SER A 230 2.74 -3.99 21.56
N ALA A 231 2.22 -4.35 22.74
CA ALA A 231 0.79 -4.45 22.97
C ALA A 231 0.06 -3.09 22.97
N THR A 232 0.74 -1.96 23.23
CA THR A 232 0.09 -0.63 23.23
C THR A 232 -0.29 -0.17 21.83
N SER A 233 0.35 -0.74 20.81
CA SER A 233 0.05 -0.41 19.42
C SER A 233 -1.32 -0.91 18.96
N PHE A 234 -1.86 -1.95 19.60
CA PHE A 234 -3.19 -2.50 19.33
C PHE A 234 -3.63 -3.36 20.53
N VAL A 235 -4.47 -2.77 21.37
CA VAL A 235 -4.91 -3.38 22.64
C VAL A 235 -5.90 -4.49 22.32
N VAL A 236 -5.54 -5.73 22.64
CA VAL A 236 -6.39 -6.92 22.45
C VAL A 236 -6.39 -7.71 23.74
N GLY A 237 -7.55 -7.91 24.34
CA GLY A 237 -7.70 -8.62 25.60
C GLY A 237 -7.67 -10.13 25.46
N LYS A 238 -7.62 -10.82 26.60
CA LYS A 238 -7.52 -12.28 26.69
C LYS A 238 -8.56 -13.02 25.84
N GLU A 239 -9.80 -12.55 25.85
CA GLU A 239 -10.92 -13.22 25.18
C GLU A 239 -10.73 -13.24 23.66
N VAL A 240 -10.43 -12.08 23.06
CA VAL A 240 -10.18 -12.00 21.62
C VAL A 240 -8.95 -12.81 21.23
N ARG A 241 -7.86 -12.76 22.02
CA ARG A 241 -6.67 -13.58 21.75
C ARG A 241 -7.01 -15.07 21.71
N LYS A 242 -7.85 -15.55 22.64
CA LYS A 242 -8.31 -16.95 22.67
C LYS A 242 -9.17 -17.28 21.45
N ARG A 243 -10.10 -16.39 21.08
CA ARG A 243 -10.99 -16.58 19.92
C ARG A 243 -10.23 -16.63 18.60
N VAL A 244 -9.31 -15.69 18.36
CA VAL A 244 -8.50 -15.67 17.13
C VAL A 244 -7.63 -16.92 17.03
N LYS A 245 -7.02 -17.35 18.14
CA LYS A 245 -6.24 -18.60 18.21
C LYS A 245 -7.12 -19.79 17.82
N GLY A 246 -8.25 -19.97 18.52
CA GLY A 246 -9.15 -21.10 18.28
C GLY A 246 -9.77 -21.09 16.88
N ALA A 247 -10.09 -19.91 16.33
CA ALA A 247 -10.61 -19.78 14.98
C ALA A 247 -9.59 -20.23 13.93
N LEU A 248 -8.31 -19.84 14.06
CA LEU A 248 -7.29 -20.29 13.12
C LEU A 248 -7.02 -21.79 13.26
N GLU A 249 -6.90 -22.30 14.49
CA GLU A 249 -6.73 -23.74 14.75
C GLU A 249 -7.88 -24.55 14.13
N TRP A 250 -9.12 -24.12 14.35
CA TRP A 250 -10.31 -24.76 13.77
C TRP A 250 -10.32 -24.67 12.24
N LEU A 251 -10.00 -23.51 11.65
CA LEU A 251 -10.00 -23.34 10.20
C LEU A 251 -8.93 -24.18 9.50
N THR A 252 -7.83 -24.49 10.19
CA THR A 252 -6.69 -25.24 9.65
C THR A 252 -6.60 -26.68 10.16
N ASP A 253 -7.66 -27.20 10.76
CA ASP A 253 -7.71 -28.59 11.24
C ASP A 253 -7.59 -29.58 10.07
N ASP A 254 -6.88 -30.70 10.28
CA ASP A 254 -6.64 -31.70 9.23
C ASP A 254 -7.93 -32.31 8.67
N GLU A 255 -8.99 -32.46 9.48
CA GLU A 255 -10.31 -32.95 9.03
C GLU A 255 -11.03 -31.98 8.07
N ARG A 256 -10.55 -30.74 8.02
CA ARG A 256 -11.09 -29.65 7.20
C ARG A 256 -10.20 -29.30 6.01
N LYS A 257 -9.13 -30.06 5.78
CA LYS A 257 -8.34 -29.97 4.56
C LYS A 257 -9.20 -30.28 3.34
N GLY A 258 -9.13 -29.42 2.32
CA GLY A 258 -10.00 -29.47 1.14
C GLY A 258 -11.42 -28.95 1.39
N LYS A 259 -11.75 -28.54 2.62
CA LYS A 259 -13.04 -27.91 2.95
C LYS A 259 -12.89 -26.41 3.21
N THR A 260 -12.20 -26.05 4.30
CA THR A 260 -11.94 -24.66 4.70
C THR A 260 -10.55 -24.18 4.33
N TRP A 261 -9.60 -25.10 4.14
CA TRP A 261 -8.23 -24.75 3.79
C TRP A 261 -7.57 -25.77 2.86
N GLY A 262 -6.50 -25.36 2.17
CA GLY A 262 -5.60 -26.30 1.52
C GLY A 262 -4.28 -25.72 1.05
N ASP A 263 -3.44 -26.61 0.55
CA ASP A 263 -2.06 -26.32 0.13
C ASP A 263 -2.03 -25.74 -1.29
N VAL A 264 -1.47 -24.54 -1.42
CA VAL A 264 -1.29 -23.85 -2.71
C VAL A 264 0.18 -23.66 -3.07
N SER A 265 1.08 -24.33 -2.36
CA SER A 265 2.54 -24.19 -2.54
C SER A 265 3.00 -24.55 -3.94
N PHE A 266 2.30 -25.48 -4.60
CA PHE A 266 2.64 -25.91 -5.95
C PHE A 266 2.54 -24.78 -6.99
N ALA A 267 1.71 -23.75 -6.75
CA ALA A 267 1.54 -22.65 -7.70
C ALA A 267 2.69 -21.63 -7.66
N ARG A 268 3.47 -21.61 -6.57
CA ARG A 268 4.43 -20.52 -6.27
C ARG A 268 5.77 -20.95 -5.69
N ASP A 269 6.03 -22.25 -5.53
CA ASP A 269 7.25 -22.81 -4.90
C ASP A 269 7.58 -22.20 -3.52
N ASP A 270 6.53 -21.78 -2.81
CA ASP A 270 6.57 -21.18 -1.48
C ASP A 270 5.61 -21.95 -0.56
N LYS A 271 5.92 -22.07 0.73
CA LYS A 271 4.97 -22.63 1.69
C LYS A 271 3.80 -21.67 1.90
N GLU A 272 2.67 -21.97 1.29
CA GLU A 272 1.47 -21.14 1.33
C GLU A 272 0.21 -22.00 1.46
N ILE A 273 -0.71 -21.59 2.34
CA ILE A 273 -2.04 -22.18 2.46
C ILE A 273 -3.11 -21.15 2.10
N LEU A 274 -4.17 -21.61 1.47
CA LEU A 274 -5.37 -20.82 1.18
C LEU A 274 -6.49 -21.25 2.12
N LEU A 275 -7.24 -20.30 2.64
CA LEU A 275 -8.43 -20.52 3.45
C LEU A 275 -9.63 -19.84 2.79
N VAL A 276 -10.72 -20.60 2.68
CA VAL A 276 -11.99 -20.14 2.12
C VAL A 276 -13.12 -20.64 3.00
N TYR A 277 -13.91 -19.73 3.55
CA TYR A 277 -15.00 -20.06 4.45
C TYR A 277 -16.08 -18.96 4.46
N PRO A 278 -17.35 -19.31 4.69
CA PRO A 278 -18.41 -18.32 4.89
C PRO A 278 -18.21 -17.55 6.21
N SER A 279 -18.67 -16.30 6.27
CA SER A 279 -18.64 -15.46 7.46
C SER A 279 -19.48 -16.02 8.60
N GLU A 280 -20.51 -16.79 8.28
CA GLU A 280 -21.39 -17.51 9.19
C GLU A 280 -21.13 -19.03 9.10
N LEU A 281 -21.16 -19.72 10.24
CA LEU A 281 -20.92 -21.16 10.31
C LEU A 281 -22.11 -21.93 9.71
N PRO A 282 -21.91 -22.71 8.63
CA PRO A 282 -22.98 -23.48 8.03
C PRO A 282 -23.26 -24.76 8.83
N GLU A 283 -24.51 -25.23 8.81
CA GLU A 283 -24.91 -26.50 9.44
C GLU A 283 -24.17 -27.69 8.83
N ALA A 284 -23.98 -27.67 7.50
CA ALA A 284 -23.19 -28.62 6.76
C ALA A 284 -21.90 -27.97 6.22
N PRO A 285 -20.73 -28.64 6.28
CA PRO A 285 -19.49 -28.08 5.77
C PRO A 285 -19.56 -27.77 4.27
N ILE A 286 -19.27 -26.52 3.91
CA ILE A 286 -19.15 -26.10 2.50
C ILE A 286 -17.68 -26.26 2.10
N ALA A 287 -17.39 -27.09 1.10
CA ALA A 287 -16.03 -27.33 0.62
C ALA A 287 -15.53 -26.21 -0.30
N ALA A 288 -15.69 -24.95 0.11
CA ALA A 288 -15.48 -23.78 -0.74
C ALA A 288 -14.05 -23.64 -1.26
N VAL A 289 -13.06 -24.10 -0.50
CA VAL A 289 -11.65 -24.07 -0.93
C VAL A 289 -11.40 -25.02 -2.12
N ALA A 290 -12.22 -26.06 -2.32
CA ALA A 290 -12.04 -27.04 -3.39
C ALA A 290 -12.15 -26.42 -4.79
N MET A 291 -12.92 -25.33 -4.96
CA MET A 291 -13.00 -24.58 -6.22
C MET A 291 -11.66 -23.95 -6.62
N PHE A 292 -10.75 -23.76 -5.66
CA PHE A 292 -9.43 -23.17 -5.87
C PHE A 292 -8.33 -24.22 -5.98
N LEU A 293 -8.51 -25.41 -5.40
CA LEU A 293 -7.43 -26.37 -5.20
C LEU A 293 -7.39 -27.47 -6.25
N VAL A 294 -6.17 -27.77 -6.70
CA VAL A 294 -5.88 -28.99 -7.45
C VAL A 294 -5.48 -30.08 -6.46
N LEU A 295 -6.32 -31.11 -6.29
CA LEU A 295 -5.91 -32.28 -5.53
C LEU A 295 -4.93 -33.10 -6.38
N ARG A 296 -3.63 -33.01 -6.03
CA ARG A 296 -2.47 -33.65 -6.68
C ARG A 296 -2.57 -35.16 -6.98
N GLN A 297 -3.60 -35.86 -6.53
CA GLN A 297 -3.60 -37.32 -6.54
C GLN A 297 -3.86 -37.96 -7.92
N ILE A 298 -4.63 -37.35 -8.84
CA ILE A 298 -4.89 -37.96 -10.16
C ILE A 298 -5.04 -36.87 -11.23
N TRP A 299 -4.02 -36.71 -12.08
CA TRP A 299 -3.97 -35.72 -13.17
C TRP A 299 -4.72 -36.15 -14.43
N GLN A 300 -5.13 -37.42 -14.52
CA GLN A 300 -5.74 -38.03 -15.71
C GLN A 300 -7.24 -37.64 -15.92
N THR A 301 -7.90 -36.96 -14.97
CA THR A 301 -9.37 -36.66 -15.02
C THR A 301 -9.74 -35.23 -14.55
N GLN A 302 -8.84 -34.26 -14.67
CA GLN A 302 -8.96 -32.98 -13.94
C GLN A 302 -10.10 -32.05 -14.38
N SER A 303 -10.45 -31.97 -15.67
CA SER A 303 -11.51 -31.05 -16.11
C SER A 303 -12.92 -31.47 -15.70
N ALA A 304 -13.20 -32.78 -15.60
CA ALA A 304 -14.47 -33.26 -15.05
C ALA A 304 -14.58 -32.88 -13.56
N ARG A 305 -13.47 -32.99 -12.83
CA ARG A 305 -13.41 -32.73 -11.38
C ARG A 305 -13.62 -31.26 -11.01
N PHE A 306 -13.09 -30.30 -11.77
CA PHE A 306 -13.37 -28.88 -11.48
C PHE A 306 -14.87 -28.61 -11.54
N MET A 307 -15.55 -29.09 -12.58
CA MET A 307 -17.00 -28.94 -12.72
C MET A 307 -17.74 -29.62 -11.58
N ASP A 308 -17.34 -30.85 -11.20
CA ASP A 308 -17.95 -31.58 -10.08
C ASP A 308 -17.82 -30.78 -8.76
N TYR A 309 -16.62 -30.23 -8.46
CA TYR A 309 -16.42 -29.44 -7.24
C TYR A 309 -17.20 -28.12 -7.25
N VAL A 310 -17.24 -27.44 -8.40
CA VAL A 310 -18.04 -26.21 -8.53
C VAL A 310 -19.51 -26.54 -8.33
N GLU A 311 -20.02 -27.59 -8.96
CA GLU A 311 -21.42 -28.00 -8.82
C GLU A 311 -21.77 -28.35 -7.36
N ASP A 312 -20.92 -29.11 -6.67
CA ASP A 312 -21.11 -29.47 -5.26
C ASP A 312 -21.10 -28.23 -4.35
N VAL A 313 -20.17 -27.30 -4.58
CA VAL A 313 -20.10 -26.08 -3.77
C VAL A 313 -21.27 -25.14 -4.07
N VAL A 314 -21.66 -25.00 -5.34
CA VAL A 314 -22.82 -24.19 -5.75
C VAL A 314 -24.10 -24.75 -5.09
N LYS A 315 -24.31 -26.07 -5.13
CA LYS A 315 -25.42 -26.72 -4.43
C LYS A 315 -25.39 -26.44 -2.93
N ALA A 316 -24.23 -26.57 -2.30
CA ALA A 316 -24.06 -26.32 -0.86
C ALA A 316 -24.34 -24.85 -0.49
N LEU A 317 -23.88 -23.90 -1.31
CA LEU A 317 -24.12 -22.46 -1.11
C LEU A 317 -25.59 -22.07 -1.32
N HIS A 318 -26.26 -22.65 -2.32
CA HIS A 318 -27.70 -22.44 -2.53
C HIS A 318 -28.52 -22.97 -1.35
N ASN A 319 -28.20 -24.15 -0.82
CA ASN A 319 -28.87 -24.71 0.34
C ASN A 319 -28.62 -23.89 1.63
N PHE A 320 -27.49 -23.17 1.69
CA PHE A 320 -27.16 -22.28 2.79
C PHE A 320 -27.87 -20.92 2.71
N THR A 321 -28.19 -20.44 1.50
CA THR A 321 -28.74 -19.10 1.26
C THR A 321 -30.27 -19.10 1.33
N THR A 322 -30.83 -19.01 2.54
CA THR A 322 -32.30 -18.99 2.72
C THR A 322 -32.93 -17.59 2.74
N SER A 323 -32.15 -16.49 2.84
CA SER A 323 -32.65 -15.10 2.65
C SER A 323 -31.62 -13.97 2.74
N LYS A 324 -30.38 -14.23 3.18
CA LYS A 324 -29.31 -13.21 3.32
C LYS A 324 -28.15 -13.47 2.37
N GLU A 325 -27.60 -12.40 1.80
CA GLU A 325 -26.36 -12.45 1.01
C GLU A 325 -25.21 -12.91 1.92
N VAL A 326 -24.71 -14.12 1.68
CA VAL A 326 -23.63 -14.73 2.47
C VAL A 326 -22.29 -14.16 2.03
N GLU A 327 -21.51 -13.63 2.97
CA GLU A 327 -20.13 -13.22 2.72
C GLU A 327 -19.19 -14.44 2.80
N MET A 328 -18.41 -14.65 1.75
CA MET A 328 -17.31 -15.60 1.67
C MET A 328 -15.99 -14.88 1.93
N ARG A 329 -15.20 -15.42 2.86
CA ARG A 329 -13.86 -14.93 3.20
C ARG A 329 -12.82 -15.78 2.52
N VAL A 330 -11.94 -15.12 1.77
CA VAL A 330 -10.81 -15.74 1.06
C VAL A 330 -9.53 -15.10 1.59
N PHE A 331 -8.69 -15.85 2.28
CA PHE A 331 -7.41 -15.34 2.73
C PHE A 331 -6.31 -16.40 2.63
N ALA A 332 -5.09 -15.96 2.36
CA ALA A 332 -3.93 -16.84 2.20
C ALA A 332 -2.80 -16.47 3.16
N LEU A 333 -2.17 -17.49 3.73
CA LEU A 333 -1.05 -17.37 4.65
C LEU A 333 0.20 -17.96 4.00
N ARG A 334 1.24 -17.14 3.87
CA ARG A 334 2.52 -17.52 3.28
C ARG A 334 3.63 -17.44 4.33
N LYS A 335 4.53 -18.42 4.30
CA LYS A 335 5.79 -18.34 5.05
C LYS A 335 6.84 -17.59 4.22
N ILE A 336 7.34 -16.46 4.73
CA ILE A 336 8.46 -15.74 4.09
C ILE A 336 9.78 -16.39 4.47
N ASP A 337 9.93 -16.75 5.75
CA ASP A 337 11.07 -17.46 6.30
C ASP A 337 10.65 -18.26 7.55
N LEU A 338 11.61 -18.86 8.26
CA LEU A 338 11.33 -19.69 9.44
C LEU A 338 10.52 -18.98 10.53
N ALA A 339 10.66 -17.65 10.67
CA ALA A 339 10.08 -16.86 11.74
C ALA A 339 8.84 -16.04 11.31
N ARG A 340 8.76 -15.63 10.04
CA ARG A 340 7.76 -14.67 9.55
C ARG A 340 6.70 -15.35 8.68
N THR A 341 5.45 -15.13 9.05
CA THR A 341 4.27 -15.49 8.25
C THR A 341 3.57 -14.20 7.84
N GLN A 342 3.16 -14.12 6.58
CA GLN A 342 2.49 -12.96 6.00
C GLN A 342 1.13 -13.39 5.44
N ILE A 343 0.16 -12.48 5.53
CA ILE A 343 -1.09 -12.58 4.78
C ILE A 343 -0.81 -12.09 3.34
N SER A 344 -0.78 -13.01 2.39
CA SER A 344 -0.51 -12.72 0.97
C SER A 344 -1.75 -12.22 0.24
N CYS A 345 -2.93 -12.69 0.66
CA CYS A 345 -4.25 -12.33 0.13
C CYS A 345 -5.27 -12.24 1.28
N ASN A 346 -6.17 -11.25 1.24
CA ASN A 346 -7.33 -11.15 2.12
C ASN A 346 -8.46 -10.43 1.38
N ARG A 347 -9.56 -11.12 1.13
CA ARG A 347 -10.68 -10.66 0.33
C ARG A 347 -12.00 -11.17 0.88
N GLN A 348 -13.04 -10.40 0.62
CA GLN A 348 -14.43 -10.70 0.95
C GLN A 348 -15.22 -10.65 -0.35
N TYR A 349 -16.01 -11.69 -0.60
CA TYR A 349 -16.87 -11.80 -1.76
C TYR A 349 -18.26 -12.22 -1.31
N SER A 350 -19.31 -11.85 -2.02
CA SER A 350 -20.58 -12.53 -1.82
C SER A 350 -20.53 -13.94 -2.41
N ALA A 351 -21.30 -14.86 -1.84
CA ALA A 351 -21.45 -16.22 -2.37
C ALA A 351 -21.92 -16.19 -3.84
N GLU A 352 -22.88 -15.30 -4.17
CA GLU A 352 -23.36 -15.10 -5.54
C GLU A 352 -22.24 -14.66 -6.49
N ARG A 353 -21.38 -13.73 -6.07
CA ARG A 353 -20.25 -13.29 -6.90
C ARG A 353 -19.27 -14.42 -7.17
N LEU A 354 -19.03 -15.29 -6.17
CA LEU A 354 -18.14 -16.44 -6.28
C LEU A 354 -18.72 -17.50 -7.23
N ILE A 355 -20.02 -17.77 -7.14
CA ILE A 355 -20.74 -18.67 -8.06
C ILE A 355 -20.67 -18.11 -9.49
N ALA A 356 -21.00 -16.84 -9.69
CA ALA A 356 -20.93 -16.19 -10.99
C ALA A 356 -19.51 -16.22 -11.57
N ALA A 357 -18.47 -16.07 -10.73
CA ALA A 357 -17.07 -16.18 -11.16
C ALA A 357 -16.73 -17.59 -11.67
N ALA A 358 -17.22 -18.63 -10.97
CA ALA A 358 -16.97 -20.01 -11.38
C ALA A 358 -17.70 -20.35 -12.70
N THR A 359 -18.95 -19.88 -12.86
CA THR A 359 -19.71 -20.04 -14.10
C THR A 359 -19.05 -19.30 -15.27
N GLU A 360 -18.65 -18.04 -15.06
CA GLU A 360 -17.94 -17.25 -16.06
C GLU A 360 -16.63 -17.93 -16.48
N TRP A 361 -15.84 -18.43 -15.52
CA TRP A 361 -14.63 -19.19 -15.79
C TRP A 361 -14.90 -20.41 -16.67
N GLN A 362 -15.93 -21.20 -16.33
CA GLN A 362 -16.33 -22.38 -17.10
C GLN A 362 -16.76 -22.02 -18.53
N THR A 363 -17.56 -20.96 -18.70
CA THR A 363 -18.00 -20.49 -20.02
C THR A 363 -16.84 -19.97 -20.86
N SER A 364 -15.93 -19.17 -20.27
CA SER A 364 -14.76 -18.65 -20.96
C SER A 364 -13.78 -19.76 -21.36
N CYS A 365 -13.63 -20.82 -20.56
CA CYS A 365 -12.84 -21.99 -20.94
C CYS A 365 -13.38 -22.68 -22.21
N GLY A 366 -14.69 -22.59 -22.48
CA GLY A 366 -15.29 -23.10 -23.72
C GLY A 366 -14.99 -22.25 -24.96
N ASN A 367 -14.57 -20.99 -24.78
CA ASN A 367 -14.32 -20.03 -25.86
C ASN A 367 -12.84 -19.88 -26.22
N VAL A 368 -11.93 -20.56 -25.51
CA VAL A 368 -10.51 -20.57 -25.82
C VAL A 368 -10.11 -21.81 -26.63
N PRO A 369 -9.08 -21.72 -27.49
CA PRO A 369 -8.51 -22.89 -28.14
C PRO A 369 -8.10 -23.96 -27.13
N LEU A 370 -8.19 -25.22 -27.55
CA LEU A 370 -7.83 -26.37 -26.74
C LEU A 370 -6.39 -26.25 -26.22
N ILE A 371 -6.24 -26.37 -24.90
CA ILE A 371 -4.96 -26.25 -24.19
C ILE A 371 -4.46 -27.66 -23.87
N GLU A 372 -3.31 -28.03 -24.42
CA GLU A 372 -2.63 -29.29 -24.10
C GLU A 372 -1.38 -29.03 -23.27
N ILE A 373 -1.27 -29.70 -22.12
CA ILE A 373 -0.12 -29.55 -21.23
C ILE A 373 0.67 -30.84 -21.17
N ARG A 374 2.00 -30.72 -21.36
CA ARG A 374 2.97 -31.80 -21.19
C ARG A 374 3.15 -32.06 -19.71
N GLN A 375 2.75 -33.25 -19.26
CA GLN A 375 2.93 -33.70 -17.89
C GLN A 375 4.03 -34.75 -17.83
N TRP A 376 4.93 -34.60 -16.87
CA TRP A 376 5.95 -35.60 -16.57
C TRP A 376 5.36 -36.63 -15.61
N GLY A 377 5.54 -37.92 -15.90
CA GLY A 377 5.05 -38.97 -15.02
C GLY A 377 5.68 -38.91 -13.62
N LYS A 378 5.02 -39.54 -12.64
CA LYS A 378 5.44 -39.53 -11.21
C LYS A 378 6.83 -40.15 -10.98
N GLU A 379 7.31 -40.94 -11.92
CA GLU A 379 8.59 -41.67 -11.82
C GLU A 379 9.66 -41.07 -12.73
N LYS A 380 10.90 -41.05 -12.23
CA LYS A 380 12.05 -40.59 -13.00
C LYS A 380 12.25 -41.50 -14.21
N GLY A 381 12.06 -40.96 -15.41
CA GLY A 381 12.14 -41.70 -16.67
C GLY A 381 10.80 -42.05 -17.32
N ALA A 382 9.67 -41.70 -16.69
CA ALA A 382 8.36 -41.82 -17.30
C ALA A 382 8.25 -40.92 -18.54
N LYS A 383 7.64 -41.46 -19.61
CA LYS A 383 7.39 -40.68 -20.83
C LYS A 383 6.39 -39.56 -20.52
N PRO A 384 6.63 -38.34 -21.01
CA PRO A 384 5.69 -37.25 -20.83
C PRO A 384 4.40 -37.53 -21.61
N GLU A 385 3.26 -37.33 -20.95
CA GLU A 385 1.93 -37.45 -21.54
C GLU A 385 1.35 -36.05 -21.80
N TRP A 386 0.68 -35.87 -22.93
CA TRP A 386 -0.02 -34.63 -23.26
C TRP A 386 -1.46 -34.74 -22.81
N HIS A 387 -1.89 -33.83 -21.95
CA HIS A 387 -3.24 -33.81 -21.41
C HIS A 387 -4.00 -32.58 -21.89
N LEU A 388 -5.19 -32.83 -22.42
CA LEU A 388 -6.14 -31.81 -22.82
C LEU A 388 -6.84 -31.23 -21.58
N LEU A 389 -6.70 -29.92 -21.37
CA LEU A 389 -7.40 -29.17 -20.34
C LEU A 389 -8.61 -28.48 -20.95
N LYS A 390 -9.81 -29.03 -20.72
CA LYS A 390 -11.07 -28.42 -21.18
C LYS A 390 -11.49 -27.26 -20.27
N VAL A 391 -11.38 -27.47 -18.95
CA VAL A 391 -11.63 -26.45 -17.93
C VAL A 391 -10.55 -26.65 -16.86
N PRO A 392 -9.43 -25.92 -16.92
CA PRO A 392 -8.39 -26.01 -15.91
C PRO A 392 -8.85 -25.38 -14.59
N PHE A 393 -8.28 -25.83 -13.47
CA PHE A 393 -8.41 -25.08 -12.22
C PHE A 393 -7.67 -23.73 -12.35
N PRO A 394 -8.16 -22.65 -11.73
CA PRO A 394 -7.47 -21.35 -11.77
C PRO A 394 -6.00 -21.40 -11.30
N LEU A 395 -5.69 -22.20 -10.26
CA LEU A 395 -4.31 -22.37 -9.80
C LEU A 395 -3.42 -23.16 -10.79
N GLU A 396 -3.99 -24.01 -11.64
CA GLU A 396 -3.22 -24.68 -12.72
C GLU A 396 -2.77 -23.65 -13.73
N VAL A 397 -3.68 -22.75 -14.14
CA VAL A 397 -3.35 -21.66 -15.06
C VAL A 397 -2.21 -20.80 -14.50
N ILE A 398 -2.26 -20.47 -13.22
CA ILE A 398 -1.18 -19.71 -12.55
C ILE A 398 0.13 -20.47 -12.56
N TRP A 399 0.12 -21.76 -12.23
CA TRP A 399 1.31 -22.60 -12.30
C TRP A 399 1.88 -22.67 -13.72
N CYS A 400 1.02 -22.83 -14.74
CA CYS A 400 1.43 -22.86 -16.15
C CYS A 400 2.09 -21.55 -16.59
N LEU A 401 1.55 -20.41 -16.17
CA LEU A 401 2.10 -19.09 -16.48
C LEU A 401 3.43 -18.84 -15.77
N ASN A 402 3.63 -19.41 -14.58
CA ASN A 402 4.86 -19.28 -13.80
C ASN A 402 5.95 -20.31 -14.16
N THR A 403 5.61 -21.33 -14.95
CA THR A 403 6.57 -22.36 -15.35
C THR A 403 7.46 -21.83 -16.47
N PRO A 404 8.80 -21.89 -16.36
CA PRO A 404 9.69 -21.53 -17.45
C PRO A 404 9.60 -22.56 -18.57
N TRP A 405 9.20 -22.13 -19.76
CA TRP A 405 9.08 -23.00 -20.93
C TRP A 405 10.30 -22.82 -21.84
N PRO A 406 11.02 -23.89 -22.20
CA PRO A 406 12.14 -23.79 -23.12
C PRO A 406 11.64 -23.37 -24.50
N LYS A 407 12.26 -22.34 -25.07
CA LYS A 407 12.03 -21.94 -26.46
C LYS A 407 12.75 -22.96 -27.34
N ALA A 408 12.03 -23.60 -28.26
CA ALA A 408 12.57 -24.64 -29.13
C ALA A 408 13.80 -24.11 -29.88
N ALA A 409 14.97 -24.69 -29.58
CA ALA A 409 16.14 -24.63 -30.44
C ALA A 409 16.52 -26.08 -30.79
N ASP A 410 16.31 -26.42 -32.05
CA ASP A 410 17.05 -27.39 -32.85
C ASP A 410 17.16 -28.86 -32.40
N ASP A 411 16.09 -29.48 -31.91
CA ASP A 411 15.93 -30.92 -32.12
C ASP A 411 14.50 -31.32 -32.46
N ALA A 412 14.38 -32.02 -33.58
CA ALA A 412 13.16 -32.25 -34.33
C ALA A 412 12.15 -33.21 -33.67
N LYS A 413 10.89 -32.77 -33.57
CA LYS A 413 9.68 -33.40 -34.18
C LYS A 413 8.41 -32.85 -33.50
N LYS A 414 7.60 -32.06 -34.23
CA LYS A 414 6.22 -31.64 -33.87
C LYS A 414 6.02 -30.93 -32.51
N GLU A 415 7.07 -30.51 -31.81
CA GLU A 415 6.99 -30.01 -30.43
C GLU A 415 6.77 -28.49 -30.28
N SER A 416 6.75 -27.69 -31.36
CA SER A 416 6.88 -26.23 -31.26
C SER A 416 5.73 -25.35 -31.80
N GLU A 417 4.66 -25.91 -32.38
CA GLU A 417 3.58 -25.07 -32.95
C GLU A 417 2.55 -24.56 -31.93
N ASN A 418 2.42 -25.23 -30.76
CA ASN A 418 1.36 -24.90 -29.79
C ASN A 418 1.76 -23.92 -28.70
N PHE A 419 3.03 -23.50 -28.57
CA PHE A 419 3.50 -22.66 -27.47
C PHE A 419 2.95 -21.21 -27.48
N PRO A 420 2.99 -20.47 -28.60
CA PRO A 420 2.37 -19.14 -28.68
C PRO A 420 0.85 -19.22 -28.51
N VAL A 421 0.24 -20.31 -29.00
CA VAL A 421 -1.20 -20.57 -28.93
C VAL A 421 -1.63 -20.85 -27.48
N LEU A 422 -0.86 -21.63 -26.72
CA LEU A 422 -1.13 -21.94 -25.31
C LEU A 422 -1.03 -20.69 -24.43
N MET A 423 0.05 -19.91 -24.58
CA MET A 423 0.21 -18.67 -23.82
C MET A 423 -0.82 -17.61 -24.23
N ALA A 424 -1.15 -17.49 -25.52
CA ALA A 424 -2.22 -16.61 -25.98
C ALA A 424 -3.58 -17.06 -25.44
N SER A 425 -3.88 -18.36 -25.43
CA SER A 425 -5.14 -18.92 -24.93
C SER A 425 -5.28 -18.75 -23.41
N LEU A 426 -4.22 -18.98 -22.63
CA LEU A 426 -4.19 -18.71 -21.19
C LEU A 426 -4.29 -17.20 -20.89
N CYS A 427 -3.65 -16.35 -21.69
CA CYS A 427 -3.78 -14.90 -21.57
C CYS A 427 -5.15 -14.37 -22.00
N CYS A 428 -5.80 -14.99 -22.98
CA CYS A 428 -7.17 -14.69 -23.40
C CYS A 428 -8.17 -15.13 -22.33
N LEU A 429 -8.01 -16.32 -21.76
CA LEU A 429 -8.80 -16.79 -20.62
C LEU A 429 -8.68 -15.82 -19.43
N MET A 430 -7.46 -15.35 -19.15
CA MET A 430 -7.18 -14.33 -18.14
C MET A 430 -7.57 -12.90 -18.56
N ARG A 431 -8.08 -12.65 -19.78
CA ARG A 431 -8.60 -11.34 -20.21
C ARG A 431 -10.12 -11.31 -20.29
N GLU A 432 -10.74 -12.40 -20.72
CA GLU A 432 -12.20 -12.48 -20.93
C GLU A 432 -13.00 -12.61 -19.64
N CYS A 433 -12.42 -13.10 -18.56
CA CYS A 433 -13.12 -13.24 -17.27
C CYS A 433 -13.07 -11.95 -16.42
N ASP A 434 -14.14 -11.18 -16.22
CA ASP A 434 -14.19 -10.05 -15.27
C ASP A 434 -14.06 -10.49 -13.79
N SER A 435 -14.24 -11.79 -13.51
CA SER A 435 -13.82 -12.51 -12.29
C SER A 435 -12.32 -12.42 -11.98
N ASN A 436 -11.55 -11.88 -12.90
CA ASN A 436 -10.15 -11.55 -12.78
C ASN A 436 -9.74 -10.79 -11.51
N HIS A 437 -10.55 -9.95 -10.87
CA HIS A 437 -10.06 -9.32 -9.63
C HIS A 437 -9.85 -10.34 -8.48
N CYS A 438 -10.66 -11.41 -8.45
CA CYS A 438 -10.56 -12.49 -7.46
C CYS A 438 -9.39 -13.44 -7.75
N TRP A 439 -9.13 -13.72 -9.03
CA TRP A 439 -8.15 -14.71 -9.47
C TRP A 439 -6.79 -14.10 -9.89
N LYS A 440 -6.78 -12.89 -10.47
CA LYS A 440 -5.56 -12.20 -10.91
C LYS A 440 -4.67 -11.81 -9.77
N GLU A 441 -5.12 -11.41 -8.58
CA GLU A 441 -4.17 -11.01 -7.52
C GLU A 441 -3.42 -12.20 -6.89
N LEU A 442 -4.03 -13.38 -6.90
CA LEU A 442 -3.35 -14.66 -6.67
C LEU A 442 -2.32 -14.99 -7.78
N ALA A 443 -2.36 -14.33 -8.93
CA ALA A 443 -1.43 -14.50 -10.05
C ALA A 443 -0.41 -13.35 -10.22
N CYS A 444 -0.84 -12.08 -10.09
CA CYS A 444 -0.21 -10.87 -10.62
C CYS A 444 0.90 -10.27 -9.75
N ARG A 445 1.27 -10.86 -8.62
CA ARG A 445 2.35 -10.30 -7.79
C ARG A 445 3.77 -10.51 -8.32
N HIS A 446 3.97 -11.17 -9.47
CA HIS A 446 5.33 -11.45 -9.98
C HIS A 446 5.58 -11.34 -11.49
N THR A 447 4.82 -10.54 -12.25
CA THR A 447 5.27 -10.22 -13.63
C THR A 447 6.39 -9.17 -13.70
N TYR A 448 6.77 -8.52 -12.59
CA TYR A 448 7.94 -7.64 -12.52
C TYR A 448 8.64 -7.78 -11.17
N GLY A 449 9.66 -8.62 -11.12
CA GLY A 449 10.42 -8.87 -9.89
C GLY A 449 11.46 -9.97 -10.04
N GLY A 450 12.18 -9.98 -11.14
CA GLY A 450 13.33 -10.85 -11.40
C GLY A 450 14.06 -10.27 -12.61
N ASN A 451 15.35 -9.98 -12.43
CA ASN A 451 16.24 -9.39 -13.43
C ASN A 451 16.19 -10.07 -14.79
#